data_AF-A0A6N7R1D9-F1
#
_entry.id   AF-A0A6N7R1D9-F1
#
_cell.length_a   1.000
_cell.length_b   1.000
_cell.length_c   1.000
_cell.angle_alpha   90.00
_cell.angle_beta   90.00
_cell.angle_gamma   90.00
#
_symmetry.space_group_name_H-M   'P 1'
#
loop_
_entity.id
_entity.type
_entity.pdbx_description
1 polymer ?
#
loop_
_entity_poly.entity_id
_entity_poly.type
_entity_poly.pdbx_seq_one_letter_code
_entity_poly.pdbx_strand_id
1 'polypeptide(L)'
;MQTSLLPNILQVAERNNLEVDSKSINKKEVRYKCPFCEADANRSNKFFLSVNEEKNVFKCWYCKESGGVLKFISLLEGKSEQDLIEEIRQQSGSHYKKHPAERLTKSQLKMIGYPDINWVKNREYDYHLYKDFRDKVWNEWISYVSDKKRFCYQILFVGICSGEFNECIKKVKEVEKEIGEEFLDDLLNLVFQESKGDKTFQVESTACELVGRTHPYETYLINKSNLKNDEGEDFQMLNKCVFVGRLGSDVELRYTPNGKAVANFNLALTRAVPNQNGDREADFIRCIVWNKPAENMANQLSKGDTIAIEARVQTRSYDGQDGKKVYVTEFVVEGFPQFLKVKKWENGNNNSNNGNYQNQGQPYQNQGQPTQNQDPFTNAGQPIDINDDELPF
;
A
#
# COMPACT_ATOMS: atom_id res chain seq x y z
N MET A 1 -41.17 20.05 40.38
CA MET A 1 -41.70 19.63 39.07
C MET A 1 -40.88 20.33 37.99
N GLN A 2 -39.79 19.73 37.52
CA GLN A 2 -39.05 20.25 36.35
C GLN A 2 -39.63 19.58 35.11
N THR A 3 -40.68 20.17 34.58
CA THR A 3 -41.33 19.75 33.34
C THR A 3 -40.53 20.30 32.16
N SER A 4 -39.86 19.41 31.41
CA SER A 4 -39.09 19.66 30.18
C SER A 4 -37.68 20.27 30.35
N LEU A 5 -36.66 19.55 29.85
CA LEU A 5 -35.28 20.03 29.68
C LEU A 5 -35.19 21.16 28.63
N LEU A 6 -36.17 21.23 27.72
CA LEU A 6 -36.25 22.22 26.66
C LEU A 6 -37.11 23.42 27.11
N PRO A 7 -36.70 24.66 26.78
CA PRO A 7 -37.48 25.84 27.09
C PRO A 7 -38.85 25.81 26.41
N ASN A 8 -39.81 26.51 27.00
CA ASN A 8 -41.14 26.71 26.43
C ASN A 8 -41.05 27.70 25.25
N ILE A 9 -41.56 27.33 24.09
CA ILE A 9 -41.43 28.13 22.86
C ILE A 9 -42.17 29.48 22.91
N LEU A 10 -43.24 29.62 23.71
CA LEU A 10 -43.91 30.91 23.91
C LEU A 10 -43.05 31.84 24.76
N GLN A 11 -42.43 31.33 25.83
CA GLN A 11 -41.49 32.10 26.65
C GLN A 11 -40.28 32.56 25.83
N VAL A 12 -39.82 31.75 24.86
CA VAL A 12 -38.76 32.15 23.92
C VAL A 12 -39.23 33.30 23.03
N ALA A 13 -40.46 33.25 22.50
CA ALA A 13 -41.02 34.33 21.69
C ALA A 13 -41.17 35.63 22.48
N GLU A 14 -41.62 35.55 23.74
CA GLU A 14 -41.75 36.69 24.65
C GLU A 14 -40.39 37.31 25.01
N ARG A 15 -39.39 36.48 25.37
CA ARG A 15 -38.03 36.93 25.67
C ARG A 15 -37.38 37.66 24.50
N ASN A 16 -37.73 37.28 23.27
CA ASN A 16 -37.25 37.92 22.04
C ASN A 16 -38.17 39.06 21.56
N ASN A 17 -39.14 39.48 22.38
CA ASN A 17 -40.04 40.60 22.12
C ASN A 17 -40.77 40.51 20.77
N LEU A 18 -41.19 39.30 20.37
CA LEU A 18 -41.96 39.13 19.13
C LEU A 18 -43.35 39.74 19.26
N GLU A 19 -43.75 40.53 18.27
CA GLU A 19 -45.08 41.14 18.22
C GLU A 19 -46.16 40.06 18.02
N VAL A 20 -47.11 40.00 18.95
CA VAL A 20 -48.13 38.95 19.06
C VAL A 20 -49.50 39.42 18.58
N ASP A 21 -50.24 38.53 17.91
CA ASP A 21 -51.67 38.73 17.67
C ASP A 21 -52.45 38.51 18.98
N SER A 22 -52.90 39.60 19.61
CA SER A 22 -53.65 39.57 20.86
C SER A 22 -54.91 38.68 20.80
N LYS A 23 -55.48 38.44 19.60
CA LYS A 23 -56.64 37.56 19.41
C LYS A 23 -56.29 36.07 19.40
N SER A 24 -55.00 35.73 19.45
CA SER A 24 -54.49 34.37 19.35
C SER A 24 -53.95 33.79 20.66
N ILE A 25 -53.77 34.62 21.70
CA ILE A 25 -53.14 34.23 22.98
C ILE A 25 -53.84 33.03 23.65
N ASN A 26 -55.17 32.95 23.57
CA ASN A 26 -55.94 31.85 24.18
C ASN A 26 -56.25 30.69 23.21
N LYS A 27 -55.55 30.62 22.07
CA LYS A 27 -55.75 29.57 21.07
C LYS A 27 -54.63 28.54 21.16
N LYS A 28 -54.91 27.35 20.62
CA LYS A 28 -53.93 26.25 20.48
C LYS A 28 -52.65 26.66 19.72
N GLU A 29 -52.76 27.65 18.86
CA GLU A 29 -51.65 28.24 18.12
C GLU A 29 -51.68 29.75 18.31
N VAL A 30 -50.65 30.27 18.97
CA VAL A 30 -50.42 31.70 19.15
C VAL A 30 -49.67 32.22 17.92
N ARG A 31 -50.09 33.36 17.40
CA ARG A 31 -49.54 33.94 16.17
C ARG A 31 -48.69 35.16 16.46
N TYR A 32 -47.55 35.23 15.78
CA TYR A 32 -46.59 36.31 15.90
C TYR A 32 -46.24 36.87 14.52
N LYS A 33 -45.66 38.07 14.50
CA LYS A 33 -44.91 38.56 13.34
C LYS A 33 -43.73 37.63 13.09
N CYS A 34 -43.42 37.36 11.83
CA CYS A 34 -42.34 36.44 11.51
C CYS A 34 -40.99 37.18 11.48
N PRO A 35 -40.09 36.94 12.45
CA PRO A 35 -38.80 37.62 12.52
C PRO A 35 -37.81 37.10 11.46
N PHE A 36 -38.12 35.97 10.81
CA PHE A 36 -37.21 35.34 9.84
C PHE A 36 -37.33 35.91 8.44
N CYS A 37 -38.51 36.41 8.07
CA CYS A 37 -38.79 36.87 6.71
C CYS A 37 -39.41 38.25 6.64
N GLU A 38 -39.91 38.78 7.77
CA GLU A 38 -40.42 40.15 7.93
C GLU A 38 -41.55 40.56 6.96
N ALA A 39 -42.10 39.62 6.19
CA ALA A 39 -43.14 39.87 5.18
C ALA A 39 -44.47 40.39 5.76
N ASP A 40 -44.66 40.27 7.07
CA ASP A 40 -45.78 40.81 7.82
C ASP A 40 -45.44 42.01 8.72
N ALA A 41 -44.18 42.46 8.78
CA ALA A 41 -43.73 43.55 9.67
C ALA A 41 -44.56 44.84 9.48
N ASN A 42 -44.76 45.27 8.23
CA ASN A 42 -45.52 46.48 7.89
C ASN A 42 -47.02 46.24 7.70
N ARG A 43 -47.55 45.06 8.06
CA ARG A 43 -48.95 44.69 7.82
C ARG A 43 -49.71 44.53 9.13
N SER A 44 -50.38 45.58 9.60
CA SER A 44 -51.05 45.63 10.92
C SER A 44 -51.91 44.42 11.28
N ASN A 45 -52.60 43.80 10.31
CA ASN A 45 -53.52 42.67 10.54
C ASN A 45 -53.02 41.30 10.03
N LYS A 46 -51.72 41.14 9.77
CA LYS A 46 -51.14 39.86 9.30
C LYS A 46 -50.08 39.37 10.27
N PHE A 47 -50.14 38.08 10.59
CA PHE A 47 -49.23 37.35 11.47
C PHE A 47 -49.00 35.97 10.85
N PHE A 48 -47.80 35.72 10.37
CA PHE A 48 -47.46 34.53 9.58
C PHE A 48 -46.80 33.44 10.38
N LEU A 49 -46.21 33.76 11.53
CA LEU A 49 -45.58 32.79 12.41
C LEU A 49 -46.62 32.19 13.35
N SER A 50 -46.84 30.88 13.27
CA SER A 50 -47.66 30.12 14.22
C SER A 50 -46.74 29.39 15.20
N VAL A 51 -47.03 29.50 16.50
CA VAL A 51 -46.29 28.86 17.59
C VAL A 51 -47.27 28.00 18.41
N ASN A 52 -46.91 26.73 18.61
CA ASN A 52 -47.70 25.77 19.36
C ASN A 52 -46.96 25.36 20.65
N GLU A 53 -47.53 25.73 21.79
CA GLU A 53 -46.95 25.46 23.11
C GLU A 53 -46.93 23.96 23.45
N GLU A 54 -48.07 23.26 23.26
CA GLU A 54 -48.21 21.83 23.61
C GLU A 54 -47.19 20.94 22.89
N LYS A 55 -46.91 21.25 21.62
CA LYS A 55 -45.95 20.51 20.77
C LYS A 55 -44.55 21.10 20.79
N ASN A 56 -44.38 22.29 21.36
CA ASN A 56 -43.13 23.05 21.40
C ASN A 56 -42.49 23.28 20.00
N VAL A 57 -43.33 23.61 19.01
CA VAL A 57 -42.95 23.79 17.59
C VAL A 57 -43.46 25.11 17.01
N PHE A 58 -42.80 25.59 15.96
CA PHE A 58 -43.23 26.75 15.18
C PHE A 58 -43.35 26.42 13.69
N LYS A 59 -44.12 27.25 12.98
CA LYS A 59 -44.18 27.27 11.52
C LYS A 59 -44.54 28.66 11.01
N CYS A 60 -43.75 29.20 10.10
CA CYS A 60 -44.11 30.36 9.31
C CYS A 60 -44.86 29.93 8.03
N TRP A 61 -46.05 30.50 7.82
CA TRP A 61 -46.86 30.19 6.64
C TRP A 61 -46.38 30.90 5.37
N TYR A 62 -45.55 31.93 5.49
CA TYR A 62 -44.96 32.68 4.37
C TYR A 62 -43.63 32.06 3.91
N CYS A 63 -42.56 32.15 4.73
CA CYS A 63 -41.23 31.63 4.37
C CYS A 63 -41.04 30.12 4.54
N LYS A 64 -42.07 29.40 5.04
CA LYS A 64 -42.07 27.95 5.24
C LYS A 64 -41.10 27.41 6.28
N GLU A 65 -40.34 28.27 6.96
CA GLU A 65 -39.53 27.85 8.09
C GLU A 65 -40.39 27.20 9.17
N SER A 66 -39.92 26.06 9.66
CA SER A 66 -40.57 25.29 10.72
C SER A 66 -39.56 24.43 11.46
N GLY A 67 -39.90 24.06 12.69
CA GLY A 67 -39.06 23.25 13.56
C GLY A 67 -39.53 23.24 15.01
N GLY A 68 -38.74 22.61 15.87
CA GLY A 68 -38.91 22.65 17.32
C GLY A 68 -38.27 23.90 17.95
N VAL A 69 -38.39 24.04 19.26
CA VAL A 69 -37.88 25.19 20.02
C VAL A 69 -36.37 25.45 19.85
N LEU A 70 -35.53 24.42 19.66
CA LEU A 70 -34.09 24.61 19.47
C LEU A 70 -33.78 25.30 18.14
N LYS A 71 -34.40 24.84 17.05
CA LYS A 71 -34.32 25.51 15.75
C LYS A 71 -34.88 26.93 15.83
N PHE A 72 -35.96 27.13 16.59
CA PHE A 72 -36.55 28.45 16.79
C PHE A 72 -35.58 29.42 17.45
N ILE A 73 -34.92 29.01 18.54
CA ILE A 73 -33.89 29.80 19.23
C ILE A 73 -32.69 30.02 18.31
N SER A 74 -32.25 28.98 17.60
CA SER A 74 -31.13 29.07 16.65
C SER A 74 -31.36 30.16 15.60
N LEU A 75 -32.56 30.24 15.03
CA LEU A 75 -32.92 31.26 14.05
C LEU A 75 -33.05 32.67 14.65
N LEU A 76 -33.45 32.79 15.92
CA LEU A 76 -33.59 34.09 16.59
C LEU A 76 -32.26 34.65 17.09
N GLU A 77 -31.41 33.79 17.66
CA GLU A 77 -30.16 34.18 18.34
C GLU A 77 -28.92 34.03 17.45
N GLY A 78 -29.05 33.44 16.25
CA GLY A 78 -27.93 33.21 15.33
C GLY A 78 -26.91 32.17 15.81
N LYS A 79 -27.28 31.35 16.81
CA LYS A 79 -26.45 30.25 17.35
C LYS A 79 -26.73 28.95 16.62
N SER A 80 -25.76 28.03 16.57
CA SER A 80 -26.03 26.68 16.06
C SER A 80 -26.91 25.88 17.03
N GLU A 81 -27.73 24.95 16.52
CA GLU A 81 -28.52 24.06 17.38
C GLU A 81 -27.63 23.21 18.30
N GLN A 82 -26.39 22.91 17.89
CA GLN A 82 -25.43 22.15 18.70
C GLN A 82 -24.95 22.95 19.91
N ASP A 83 -24.58 24.23 19.72
CA ASP A 83 -24.15 25.10 20.81
C ASP A 83 -25.27 25.29 21.85
N LEU A 84 -26.52 25.46 21.39
CA LEU A 84 -27.69 25.57 22.25
C LEU A 84 -27.92 24.29 23.08
N ILE A 85 -27.73 23.12 22.46
CA ILE A 85 -27.81 21.84 23.16
C ILE A 85 -26.73 21.73 24.23
N GLU A 86 -25.52 22.22 23.96
CA GLU A 86 -24.43 22.23 24.93
C GLU A 86 -24.69 23.19 26.09
N GLU A 87 -25.17 24.40 25.83
CA GLU A 87 -25.56 25.37 26.86
C GLU A 87 -26.65 24.81 27.78
N ILE A 88 -27.71 24.19 27.23
CA ILE A 88 -28.79 23.56 28.01
C ILE A 88 -28.25 22.39 28.85
N ARG A 89 -27.30 21.61 28.32
CA ARG A 89 -26.66 20.51 29.07
C ARG A 89 -25.79 21.01 30.22
N GLN A 90 -25.06 22.11 30.02
CA GLN A 90 -24.25 22.75 31.07
C GLN A 90 -25.14 23.31 32.19
N GLN A 91 -26.23 24.02 31.84
CA GLN A 91 -27.17 24.61 32.82
C GLN A 91 -27.95 23.55 33.62
N SER A 92 -28.25 22.40 33.02
CA SER A 92 -28.96 21.30 33.69
C SER A 92 -28.04 20.40 34.53
N GLY A 93 -26.73 20.66 34.57
CA GLY A 93 -25.75 19.84 35.28
C GLY A 93 -25.62 18.41 34.74
N SER A 94 -26.24 18.10 33.60
CA SER A 94 -26.30 16.76 33.02
C SER A 94 -25.19 16.57 31.98
N HIS A 95 -23.99 16.27 32.47
CA HIS A 95 -22.85 15.88 31.66
C HIS A 95 -22.85 14.36 31.37
N TYR A 96 -23.99 13.79 30.97
CA TYR A 96 -23.99 12.39 30.54
C TYR A 96 -23.31 12.27 29.17
N LYS A 97 -21.99 12.05 29.17
CA LYS A 97 -21.26 11.64 27.97
C LYS A 97 -21.60 10.19 27.67
N LYS A 98 -22.36 9.98 26.60
CA LYS A 98 -22.68 8.62 26.11
C LYS A 98 -21.41 7.81 25.95
N HIS A 99 -21.41 6.60 26.50
CA HIS A 99 -20.33 5.66 26.28
C HIS A 99 -20.24 5.29 24.78
N PRO A 100 -19.06 4.95 24.25
CA PRO A 100 -18.94 4.48 22.87
C PRO A 100 -19.88 3.33 22.50
N ALA A 101 -20.12 2.36 23.39
CA ALA A 101 -21.11 1.29 23.16
C ALA A 101 -22.53 1.80 22.88
N GLU A 102 -22.94 2.91 23.52
CA GLU A 102 -24.27 3.50 23.33
C GLU A 102 -24.38 4.28 22.00
N ARG A 103 -23.25 4.50 21.33
CA ARG A 103 -23.17 5.17 20.03
C ARG A 103 -23.16 4.19 18.87
N LEU A 104 -22.98 2.89 19.13
CA LEU A 104 -23.05 1.85 18.11
C LEU A 104 -24.43 1.83 17.45
N THR A 105 -24.44 1.66 16.13
CA THR A 105 -25.68 1.52 15.36
C THR A 105 -26.33 0.16 15.63
N LYS A 106 -27.62 0.02 15.32
CA LYS A 106 -28.32 -1.28 15.42
C LYS A 106 -27.66 -2.37 14.57
N SER A 107 -27.11 -2.00 13.41
CA SER A 107 -26.39 -2.94 12.53
C SER A 107 -25.13 -3.46 13.22
N GLN A 108 -24.33 -2.56 13.77
CA GLN A 108 -23.09 -2.90 14.49
C GLN A 108 -23.38 -3.76 15.72
N LEU A 109 -24.39 -3.40 16.51
CA LEU A 109 -24.82 -4.20 17.66
C LEU A 109 -25.28 -5.61 17.25
N LYS A 110 -25.98 -5.74 16.11
CA LYS A 110 -26.37 -7.04 15.57
C LYS A 110 -25.17 -7.91 15.18
N MET A 111 -24.08 -7.32 14.65
CA MET A 111 -22.86 -8.07 14.28
C MET A 111 -22.20 -8.74 15.49
N ILE A 112 -22.29 -8.12 16.66
CA ILE A 112 -21.77 -8.66 17.92
C ILE A 112 -22.84 -9.35 18.77
N GLY A 113 -24.01 -9.67 18.19
CA GLY A 113 -25.03 -10.50 18.84
C GLY A 113 -25.99 -9.78 19.80
N TYR A 114 -26.03 -8.44 19.80
CA TYR A 114 -26.88 -7.64 20.68
C TYR A 114 -27.89 -6.74 19.93
N PRO A 115 -28.77 -7.28 19.08
CA PRO A 115 -29.60 -6.48 18.16
C PRO A 115 -30.53 -5.46 18.84
N ASP A 116 -30.99 -5.74 20.07
CA ASP A 116 -32.10 -5.03 20.72
C ASP A 116 -31.76 -4.52 22.13
N ILE A 117 -30.58 -3.91 22.31
CA ILE A 117 -30.24 -3.29 23.61
C ILE A 117 -31.08 -2.05 23.86
N ASN A 118 -31.73 -1.98 25.04
CA ASN A 118 -32.35 -0.77 25.54
C ASN A 118 -31.51 -0.15 26.68
N TRP A 119 -30.58 0.73 26.31
CA TRP A 119 -29.64 1.36 27.25
C TRP A 119 -30.35 2.15 28.36
N VAL A 120 -31.47 2.81 28.05
CA VAL A 120 -32.21 3.63 29.03
C VAL A 120 -32.86 2.74 30.07
N LYS A 121 -33.63 1.72 29.63
CA LYS A 121 -34.28 0.78 30.55
C LYS A 121 -33.26 0.02 31.40
N ASN A 122 -32.15 -0.42 30.81
CA ASN A 122 -31.11 -1.13 31.55
C ASN A 122 -30.51 -0.25 32.65
N ARG A 123 -30.22 1.02 32.33
CA ARG A 123 -29.68 2.00 33.29
C ARG A 123 -30.66 2.33 34.42
N GLU A 124 -31.95 2.41 34.12
CA GLU A 124 -33.02 2.64 35.10
C GLU A 124 -33.26 1.42 35.99
N TYR A 125 -33.10 0.21 35.46
CA TYR A 125 -33.27 -1.05 36.18
C TYR A 125 -32.15 -1.29 37.19
N ASP A 126 -30.89 -1.26 36.74
CA ASP A 126 -29.72 -1.41 37.60
C ASP A 126 -28.52 -0.69 36.98
N TYR A 127 -28.07 0.39 37.64
CA TYR A 127 -26.99 1.23 37.14
C TYR A 127 -25.62 0.53 37.10
N HIS A 128 -25.31 -0.32 38.09
CA HIS A 128 -24.01 -0.99 38.17
C HIS A 128 -23.93 -2.09 37.11
N LEU A 129 -24.95 -2.93 37.03
CA LEU A 129 -25.05 -3.96 36.00
C LEU A 129 -25.05 -3.36 34.59
N TYR A 130 -25.76 -2.24 34.41
CA TYR A 130 -25.73 -1.47 33.17
C TYR A 130 -24.31 -1.06 32.77
N LYS A 131 -23.52 -0.53 33.70
CA LYS A 131 -22.16 -0.07 33.43
C LYS A 131 -21.27 -1.23 32.97
N ASP A 132 -21.29 -2.34 33.71
CA ASP A 132 -20.49 -3.52 33.40
C ASP A 132 -20.91 -4.14 32.06
N PHE A 133 -22.22 -4.25 31.82
CA PHE A 133 -22.76 -4.77 30.56
C PHE A 133 -22.36 -3.89 29.37
N ARG A 134 -22.46 -2.58 29.50
CA ARG A 134 -22.10 -1.62 28.45
C ARG A 134 -20.60 -1.65 28.13
N ASP A 135 -19.75 -1.79 29.15
CA ASP A 135 -18.30 -1.89 28.97
C ASP A 135 -17.94 -3.23 28.30
N LYS A 136 -18.64 -4.33 28.67
CA LYS A 136 -18.53 -5.62 27.97
C LYS A 136 -18.90 -5.51 26.49
N VAL A 137 -20.06 -4.92 26.17
CA VAL A 137 -20.50 -4.73 24.76
C VAL A 137 -19.46 -3.93 23.96
N TRP A 138 -18.82 -2.93 24.57
CA TRP A 138 -17.77 -2.18 23.90
C TRP A 138 -16.52 -3.01 23.62
N ASN A 139 -16.08 -3.82 24.59
CA ASN A 139 -14.93 -4.70 24.41
C ASN A 139 -15.18 -5.76 23.33
N GLU A 140 -16.40 -6.31 23.26
CA GLU A 140 -16.82 -7.22 22.18
C GLU A 140 -16.75 -6.53 20.82
N TRP A 141 -17.21 -5.27 20.73
CA TRP A 141 -17.10 -4.47 19.50
C TRP A 141 -15.64 -4.25 19.09
N ILE A 142 -14.77 -3.84 20.02
CA ILE A 142 -13.34 -3.65 19.75
C ILE A 142 -12.70 -4.95 19.26
N SER A 143 -13.00 -6.07 19.91
CA SER A 143 -12.48 -7.38 19.51
C SER A 143 -12.95 -7.76 18.11
N TYR A 144 -14.24 -7.58 17.82
CA TYR A 144 -14.81 -7.84 16.50
C TYR A 144 -14.12 -7.01 15.41
N VAL A 145 -13.96 -5.70 15.62
CA VAL A 145 -13.25 -4.81 14.68
C VAL A 145 -11.79 -5.23 14.53
N SER A 146 -11.11 -5.60 15.62
CA SER A 146 -9.71 -6.08 15.58
C SER A 146 -9.57 -7.34 14.74
N ASP A 147 -10.48 -8.31 14.89
CA ASP A 147 -10.47 -9.54 14.10
C ASP A 147 -10.76 -9.28 12.62
N LYS A 148 -11.66 -8.34 12.32
CA LYS A 148 -11.90 -7.88 10.94
C LYS A 148 -10.68 -7.17 10.34
N LYS A 149 -9.98 -6.33 11.10
CA LYS A 149 -8.72 -5.71 10.67
C LYS A 149 -7.66 -6.79 10.37
N ARG A 150 -7.50 -7.80 11.22
CA ARG A 150 -6.59 -8.95 10.99
C ARG A 150 -6.95 -9.73 9.73
N PHE A 151 -8.23 -10.00 9.52
CA PHE A 151 -8.70 -10.67 8.31
C PHE A 151 -8.43 -9.84 7.05
N CYS A 152 -8.72 -8.53 7.08
CA CYS A 152 -8.43 -7.62 5.98
C CYS A 152 -6.92 -7.50 5.70
N TYR A 153 -6.09 -7.51 6.74
CA TYR A 153 -4.64 -7.57 6.61
C TYR A 153 -4.19 -8.81 5.81
N GLN A 154 -4.71 -9.99 6.17
CA GLN A 154 -4.41 -11.23 5.47
C GLN A 154 -4.86 -11.18 4.00
N ILE A 155 -6.05 -10.63 3.72
CA ILE A 155 -6.53 -10.42 2.35
C ILE A 155 -5.56 -9.56 1.54
N LEU A 156 -5.10 -8.42 2.11
CA LEU A 156 -4.17 -7.53 1.43
C LEU A 156 -2.84 -8.24 1.16
N PHE A 157 -2.29 -8.93 2.15
CA PHE A 157 -1.02 -9.62 2.03
C PHE A 157 -1.07 -10.77 1.01
N VAL A 158 -2.12 -11.59 1.02
CA VAL A 158 -2.36 -12.61 -0.01
C VAL A 158 -2.51 -11.97 -1.39
N GLY A 159 -3.21 -10.84 -1.48
CA GLY A 159 -3.34 -10.07 -2.72
C GLY A 159 -2.01 -9.58 -3.29
N ILE A 160 -1.04 -9.22 -2.43
CA ILE A 160 0.33 -8.90 -2.85
C ILE A 160 0.99 -10.15 -3.44
N CYS A 161 0.91 -11.29 -2.72
CA CYS A 161 1.55 -12.53 -3.14
C CYS A 161 0.95 -13.10 -4.44
N SER A 162 -0.36 -12.95 -4.65
CA SER A 162 -1.07 -13.44 -5.84
C SER A 162 -1.03 -12.47 -7.03
N GLY A 163 -0.69 -11.19 -6.80
CA GLY A 163 -0.75 -10.13 -7.82
C GLY A 163 -2.14 -9.50 -8.00
N GLU A 164 -3.09 -9.77 -7.10
CA GLU A 164 -4.47 -9.28 -7.14
C GLU A 164 -4.74 -8.15 -6.11
N PHE A 165 -3.71 -7.39 -5.76
CA PHE A 165 -3.74 -6.40 -4.68
C PHE A 165 -4.88 -5.38 -4.82
N ASN A 166 -5.12 -4.85 -6.03
CA ASN A 166 -6.18 -3.87 -6.28
C ASN A 166 -7.58 -4.43 -6.02
N GLU A 167 -7.81 -5.71 -6.29
CA GLU A 167 -9.09 -6.36 -6.03
C GLU A 167 -9.28 -6.61 -4.53
N CYS A 168 -8.19 -6.96 -3.84
CA CYS A 168 -8.17 -7.10 -2.39
C CYS A 168 -8.45 -5.78 -1.67
N ILE A 169 -7.94 -4.64 -2.17
CA ILE A 169 -8.29 -3.31 -1.64
C ILE A 169 -9.80 -3.05 -1.72
N LYS A 170 -10.46 -3.40 -2.83
CA LYS A 170 -11.91 -3.22 -2.96
C LYS A 170 -12.67 -4.03 -1.92
N LYS A 171 -12.28 -5.30 -1.73
CA LYS A 171 -12.86 -6.17 -0.69
C LYS A 171 -12.69 -5.58 0.72
N VAL A 172 -11.53 -5.01 1.03
CA VAL A 172 -11.32 -4.33 2.33
C VAL A 172 -12.25 -3.13 2.48
N LYS A 173 -12.41 -2.29 1.45
CA LYS A 173 -13.34 -1.16 1.47
C LYS A 173 -14.80 -1.57 1.64
N GLU A 174 -15.19 -2.71 1.08
CA GLU A 174 -16.53 -3.28 1.32
C GLU A 174 -16.73 -3.65 2.79
N VAL A 175 -15.71 -4.26 3.43
CA VAL A 175 -15.72 -4.58 4.86
C VAL A 175 -15.75 -3.32 5.72
N GLU A 176 -14.97 -2.29 5.41
CA GLU A 176 -15.02 -0.98 6.09
C GLU A 176 -16.43 -0.38 6.04
N LYS A 177 -17.07 -0.41 4.87
CA LYS A 177 -18.43 0.09 4.67
C LYS A 177 -19.47 -0.72 5.44
N GLU A 178 -19.32 -2.04 5.48
CA GLU A 178 -20.19 -2.93 6.26
C GLU A 178 -20.12 -2.59 7.75
N ILE A 179 -18.90 -2.50 8.29
CA ILE A 179 -18.64 -2.26 9.72
C ILE A 179 -18.91 -0.80 10.12
N GLY A 180 -18.72 0.14 9.19
CA GLY A 180 -18.79 1.58 9.42
C GLY A 180 -17.53 2.13 10.12
N GLU A 181 -16.36 1.54 9.87
CA GLU A 181 -15.07 1.93 10.45
C GLU A 181 -14.03 2.01 9.32
N GLU A 182 -13.21 3.06 9.33
CA GLU A 182 -12.12 3.26 8.37
C GLU A 182 -10.79 2.80 9.00
N PHE A 183 -10.05 1.96 8.29
CA PHE A 183 -8.79 1.37 8.75
C PHE A 183 -7.87 0.88 7.62
N LEU A 184 -8.24 1.04 6.34
CA LEU A 184 -7.44 0.62 5.20
C LEU A 184 -6.05 1.25 5.22
N ASP A 185 -5.95 2.55 5.48
CA ASP A 185 -4.66 3.26 5.49
C ASP A 185 -3.74 2.73 6.60
N ASP A 186 -4.28 2.45 7.79
CA ASP A 186 -3.54 1.81 8.88
C ASP A 186 -3.01 0.43 8.46
N LEU A 187 -3.85 -0.36 7.77
CA LEU A 187 -3.46 -1.68 7.28
C LEU A 187 -2.39 -1.59 6.18
N LEU A 188 -2.51 -0.65 5.26
CA LEU A 188 -1.51 -0.43 4.21
C LEU A 188 -0.16 -0.04 4.82
N ASN A 189 -0.16 0.87 5.80
CA ASN A 189 1.05 1.23 6.54
C ASN A 189 1.67 0.01 7.22
N LEU A 190 0.85 -0.85 7.84
CA LEU A 190 1.33 -2.07 8.48
C LEU A 190 1.88 -3.09 7.47
N VAL A 191 1.22 -3.25 6.31
CA VAL A 191 1.62 -4.19 5.27
C VAL A 191 2.96 -3.78 4.64
N PHE A 192 3.20 -2.49 4.44
CA PHE A 192 4.42 -1.98 3.80
C PHE A 192 5.52 -1.55 4.77
N GLN A 193 5.34 -1.79 6.07
CA GLN A 193 6.36 -1.49 7.07
C GLN A 193 7.64 -2.30 6.83
N GLU A 194 8.80 -1.65 6.83
CA GLU A 194 10.10 -2.29 6.59
C GLU A 194 10.49 -3.30 7.69
N SER A 195 10.11 -3.00 8.94
CA SER A 195 10.32 -3.89 10.08
C SER A 195 9.01 -4.56 10.49
N LYS A 196 9.00 -5.89 10.51
CA LYS A 196 7.88 -6.70 10.99
C LYS A 196 8.27 -7.35 12.30
N GLY A 197 7.33 -7.40 13.25
CA GLY A 197 7.51 -8.25 14.43
C GLY A 197 7.49 -9.73 14.04
N ASP A 198 8.20 -10.58 14.78
CA ASP A 198 8.39 -12.01 14.45
C ASP A 198 7.09 -12.75 14.16
N LYS A 199 6.04 -12.49 14.94
CA LYS A 199 4.72 -13.13 14.76
C LYS A 199 4.06 -12.74 13.43
N THR A 200 4.15 -11.47 13.05
CA THR A 200 3.60 -10.98 11.78
C THR A 200 4.33 -11.63 10.62
N PHE A 201 5.67 -11.65 10.69
CA PHE A 201 6.50 -12.28 9.67
C PHE A 201 6.20 -13.77 9.49
N GLN A 202 6.03 -14.52 10.59
CA GLN A 202 5.68 -15.95 10.53
C GLN A 202 4.34 -16.17 9.82
N VAL A 203 3.31 -15.38 10.15
CA VAL A 203 1.98 -15.48 9.52
C VAL A 203 2.06 -15.15 8.03
N GLU A 204 2.79 -14.09 7.67
CA GLU A 204 3.03 -13.71 6.29
C GLU A 204 3.78 -14.80 5.52
N SER A 205 4.83 -15.39 6.11
CA SER A 205 5.61 -16.47 5.51
C SER A 205 4.75 -17.71 5.26
N THR A 206 3.92 -18.11 6.22
CA THR A 206 2.96 -19.21 6.03
C THR A 206 1.97 -18.90 4.91
N ALA A 207 1.48 -17.66 4.80
CA ALA A 207 0.59 -17.27 3.71
C ALA A 207 1.29 -17.38 2.34
N CYS A 208 2.56 -16.95 2.24
CA CYS A 208 3.39 -17.10 1.04
C CYS A 208 3.59 -18.57 0.65
N GLU A 209 3.92 -19.43 1.62
CA GLU A 209 4.09 -20.87 1.43
C GLU A 209 2.81 -21.52 0.85
N LEU A 210 1.64 -21.17 1.42
CA LEU A 210 0.35 -21.68 0.96
C LEU A 210 0.02 -21.31 -0.49
N VAL A 211 0.48 -20.15 -0.96
CA VAL A 211 0.26 -19.71 -2.35
C VAL A 211 1.44 -20.04 -3.28
N GLY A 212 2.44 -20.77 -2.80
CA GLY A 212 3.60 -21.18 -3.59
C GLY A 212 4.48 -20.00 -4.02
N ARG A 213 4.59 -18.96 -3.18
CA ARG A 213 5.39 -17.76 -3.45
C ARG A 213 6.45 -17.58 -2.37
N THR A 214 7.56 -16.95 -2.73
CA THR A 214 8.56 -16.45 -1.79
C THR A 214 8.02 -15.19 -1.12
N HIS A 215 8.28 -15.06 0.18
CA HIS A 215 7.89 -13.87 0.91
C HIS A 215 8.60 -12.63 0.29
N PRO A 216 7.88 -11.52 0.02
CA PRO A 216 8.47 -10.37 -0.68
C PRO A 216 9.62 -9.72 0.10
N TYR A 217 9.66 -9.93 1.42
CA TYR A 217 10.75 -9.52 2.30
C TYR A 217 11.63 -10.69 2.78
N GLU A 218 11.50 -11.90 2.19
CA GLU A 218 12.31 -13.08 2.54
C GLU A 218 13.80 -12.91 2.23
N THR A 219 14.16 -11.95 1.36
CA THR A 219 15.56 -11.63 1.08
C THR A 219 16.32 -11.14 2.33
N TYR A 220 15.61 -10.82 3.42
CA TYR A 220 16.20 -10.50 4.72
C TYR A 220 16.43 -11.73 5.63
N LEU A 221 15.89 -12.91 5.30
CA LEU A 221 15.85 -14.07 6.21
C LEU A 221 16.25 -15.42 5.60
N ILE A 222 16.64 -15.47 4.31
CA ILE A 222 17.09 -16.70 3.61
C ILE A 222 18.31 -17.40 4.26
N ASN A 223 18.88 -16.90 5.36
CA ASN A 223 20.04 -17.56 6.01
C ASN A 223 20.00 -17.63 7.55
N LYS A 224 18.83 -17.53 8.21
CA LYS A 224 18.76 -17.73 9.67
C LYS A 224 18.97 -19.19 10.14
N SER A 225 18.81 -20.19 9.27
CA SER A 225 18.87 -21.59 9.70
C SER A 225 20.25 -22.24 9.58
N ASN A 226 21.21 -21.66 8.84
CA ASN A 226 22.46 -22.34 8.49
C ASN A 226 23.76 -21.70 9.00
N LEU A 227 23.71 -20.61 9.78
CA LEU A 227 24.92 -19.95 10.27
C LEU A 227 24.72 -19.46 11.72
N LYS A 228 24.80 -20.39 12.68
CA LYS A 228 24.98 -20.03 14.10
C LYS A 228 26.47 -20.15 14.45
N ASN A 229 27.04 -19.12 15.06
CA ASN A 229 28.28 -19.24 15.83
C ASN A 229 27.96 -19.62 17.29
N ASP A 230 28.97 -20.08 18.04
CA ASP A 230 28.83 -20.61 19.41
C ASP A 230 28.29 -19.58 20.44
N GLU A 231 28.20 -18.30 20.07
CA GLU A 231 27.71 -17.20 20.91
C GLU A 231 26.30 -16.70 20.53
N GLY A 232 25.68 -17.25 19.47
CA GLY A 232 24.26 -17.03 19.17
C GLY A 232 23.89 -15.65 18.61
N GLU A 233 24.84 -14.89 18.05
CA GLU A 233 24.57 -13.60 17.41
C GLU A 233 24.51 -13.72 15.87
N ASP A 234 23.36 -13.38 15.30
CA ASP A 234 23.11 -13.30 13.85
C ASP A 234 23.77 -12.05 13.25
N PHE A 235 24.88 -12.21 12.52
CA PHE A 235 25.35 -11.17 11.60
C PHE A 235 25.47 -11.73 10.19
N GLN A 236 24.40 -11.60 9.40
CA GLN A 236 24.52 -11.73 7.95
C GLN A 236 24.79 -10.35 7.37
N MET A 237 26.01 -10.16 6.85
CA MET A 237 26.37 -8.92 6.16
C MET A 237 25.64 -8.85 4.80
N LEU A 238 24.98 -7.73 4.52
CA LEU A 238 24.31 -7.49 3.24
C LEU A 238 25.35 -7.34 2.12
N ASN A 239 25.26 -8.21 1.11
CA ASN A 239 26.03 -8.13 -0.12
C ASN A 239 25.11 -8.35 -1.31
N LYS A 240 24.57 -7.25 -1.86
CA LYS A 240 23.64 -7.27 -2.98
C LYS A 240 24.00 -6.18 -3.98
N CYS A 241 24.02 -6.54 -5.25
CA CYS A 241 24.30 -5.69 -6.40
C CYS A 241 23.21 -5.93 -7.46
N VAL A 242 22.70 -4.87 -8.08
CA VAL A 242 21.68 -4.97 -9.14
C VAL A 242 22.17 -4.16 -10.32
N PHE A 243 22.18 -4.78 -11.51
CA PHE A 243 22.68 -4.15 -12.71
C PHE A 243 21.72 -4.31 -13.88
N VAL A 244 21.66 -3.26 -14.72
CA VAL A 244 21.05 -3.32 -16.04
C VAL A 244 22.11 -2.89 -17.05
N GLY A 245 22.44 -3.76 -17.98
CA GLY A 245 23.55 -3.52 -18.91
C GLY A 245 23.46 -4.34 -20.18
N ARG A 246 24.44 -4.15 -21.06
CA ARG A 246 24.57 -4.91 -22.31
C ARG A 246 25.68 -5.94 -22.21
N LEU A 247 25.49 -7.12 -22.78
CA LEU A 247 26.55 -8.10 -22.90
C LEU A 247 27.70 -7.53 -23.77
N GLY A 248 28.88 -7.35 -23.18
CA GLY A 248 30.09 -6.87 -23.86
C GLY A 248 30.80 -7.97 -24.66
N SER A 249 30.52 -9.24 -24.32
CA SER A 249 31.00 -10.45 -24.98
C SER A 249 29.86 -11.47 -25.05
N ASP A 250 30.04 -12.53 -25.84
CA ASP A 250 29.17 -13.70 -25.74
C ASP A 250 29.33 -14.38 -24.37
N VAL A 251 28.34 -15.19 -24.00
CA VAL A 251 28.31 -15.91 -22.73
C VAL A 251 29.12 -17.20 -22.88
N GLU A 252 30.25 -17.28 -22.17
CA GLU A 252 31.15 -18.44 -22.21
C GLU A 252 30.68 -19.52 -21.24
N LEU A 253 29.93 -20.50 -21.73
CA LEU A 253 29.50 -21.68 -20.96
C LEU A 253 30.61 -22.72 -20.86
N ARG A 254 30.86 -23.19 -19.64
CA ARG A 254 31.75 -24.30 -19.32
C ARG A 254 31.08 -25.23 -18.31
N TYR A 255 31.59 -26.45 -18.20
CA TYR A 255 31.18 -27.39 -17.16
C TYR A 255 32.37 -27.69 -16.26
N THR A 256 32.13 -27.68 -14.96
CA THR A 256 33.10 -28.16 -13.96
C THR A 256 33.30 -29.68 -14.09
N PRO A 257 34.39 -30.25 -13.54
CA PRO A 257 34.58 -31.71 -13.51
C PRO A 257 33.40 -32.47 -12.89
N ASN A 258 32.71 -31.86 -11.93
CA ASN A 258 31.51 -32.40 -11.28
C ASN A 258 30.21 -32.18 -12.08
N GLY A 259 30.30 -31.78 -13.36
CA GLY A 259 29.17 -31.60 -14.26
C GLY A 259 28.32 -30.35 -14.01
N LYS A 260 28.70 -29.46 -13.09
CA LYS A 260 27.96 -28.20 -12.88
C LYS A 260 28.30 -27.19 -13.96
N ALA A 261 27.26 -26.63 -14.60
CA ALA A 261 27.39 -25.55 -15.57
C ALA A 261 27.85 -24.24 -14.90
N VAL A 262 28.75 -23.53 -15.56
CA VAL A 262 29.21 -22.18 -15.18
C VAL A 262 29.37 -21.34 -16.44
N ALA A 263 28.82 -20.13 -16.44
CA ALA A 263 29.00 -19.18 -17.53
C ALA A 263 29.69 -17.90 -17.05
N ASN A 264 30.62 -17.42 -17.87
CA ASN A 264 31.30 -16.13 -17.68
C ASN A 264 30.87 -15.17 -18.78
N PHE A 265 30.65 -13.92 -18.42
CA PHE A 265 30.37 -12.86 -19.40
C PHE A 265 30.76 -11.50 -18.85
N ASN A 266 30.98 -10.54 -19.75
CA ASN A 266 31.20 -9.14 -19.37
C ASN A 266 29.92 -8.34 -19.59
N LEU A 267 29.55 -7.54 -18.60
CA LEU A 267 28.42 -6.62 -18.69
C LEU A 267 28.93 -5.18 -18.81
N ALA A 268 28.54 -4.51 -19.89
CA ALA A 268 28.82 -3.10 -20.13
C ALA A 268 27.72 -2.23 -19.49
N LEU A 269 28.14 -1.38 -18.56
CA LEU A 269 27.30 -0.45 -17.80
C LEU A 269 27.61 0.97 -18.23
N THR A 270 26.76 1.55 -19.07
CA THR A 270 26.92 2.94 -19.49
C THR A 270 26.64 3.88 -18.32
N ARG A 271 27.59 4.77 -18.01
CA ARG A 271 27.43 5.77 -16.95
C ARG A 271 26.33 6.77 -17.31
N ALA A 272 25.58 7.22 -16.30
CA ALA A 272 24.46 8.14 -16.50
C ALA A 272 24.93 9.54 -16.93
N VAL A 273 26.08 9.98 -16.42
CA VAL A 273 26.64 11.32 -16.64
C VAL A 273 27.74 11.24 -17.71
N PRO A 274 27.71 12.10 -18.75
CA PRO A 274 28.80 12.17 -19.73
C PRO A 274 30.08 12.75 -19.10
N ASN A 275 31.22 12.44 -19.69
CA ASN A 275 32.49 13.05 -19.31
C ASN A 275 32.59 14.51 -19.79
N GLN A 276 33.70 15.18 -19.48
CA GLN A 276 33.93 16.59 -19.83
C GLN A 276 33.87 16.87 -21.35
N ASN A 277 34.07 15.85 -22.18
CA ASN A 277 34.01 15.95 -23.64
C ASN A 277 32.59 15.70 -24.20
N GLY A 278 31.61 15.37 -23.35
CA GLY A 278 30.23 15.06 -23.74
C GLY A 278 29.98 13.59 -24.06
N ASP A 279 30.99 12.72 -23.94
CA ASP A 279 30.88 11.29 -24.25
C ASP A 279 30.44 10.48 -23.02
N ARG A 280 29.65 9.41 -23.24
CA ARG A 280 29.26 8.49 -22.17
C ARG A 280 30.20 7.29 -22.12
N GLU A 281 30.95 7.19 -21.03
CA GLU A 281 31.81 6.04 -20.74
C GLU A 281 31.00 4.84 -20.24
N ALA A 282 31.58 3.64 -20.34
CA ALA A 282 30.99 2.41 -19.82
C ALA A 282 31.98 1.66 -18.93
N ASP A 283 31.47 1.17 -17.80
CA ASP A 283 32.20 0.23 -16.94
C ASP A 283 31.94 -1.19 -17.42
N PHE A 284 32.99 -2.02 -17.47
CA PHE A 284 32.89 -3.42 -17.83
C PHE A 284 33.10 -4.27 -16.58
N ILE A 285 32.05 -4.94 -16.15
CA ILE A 285 32.10 -5.83 -14.99
C ILE A 285 32.08 -7.29 -15.42
N ARG A 286 32.86 -8.11 -14.72
CA ARG A 286 32.90 -9.56 -14.95
C ARG A 286 31.83 -10.24 -14.11
N CYS A 287 30.96 -10.98 -14.78
CA CYS A 287 29.86 -11.69 -14.14
C CYS A 287 30.04 -13.20 -14.29
N ILE A 288 29.64 -13.92 -13.24
CA ILE A 288 29.64 -15.39 -13.19
C ILE A 288 28.24 -15.86 -12.84
N VAL A 289 27.73 -16.84 -13.57
CA VAL A 289 26.43 -17.47 -13.33
C VAL A 289 26.61 -18.98 -13.30
N TRP A 290 25.82 -19.68 -12.49
CA TRP A 290 25.95 -21.13 -12.26
C TRP A 290 24.67 -21.88 -12.66
N ASN A 291 24.81 -23.19 -12.88
CA ASN A 291 23.73 -24.15 -13.08
C ASN A 291 22.79 -23.78 -14.25
N LYS A 292 21.48 -24.04 -14.09
CA LYS A 292 20.47 -23.81 -15.13
C LYS A 292 20.42 -22.37 -15.66
N PRO A 293 20.58 -21.31 -14.84
CA PRO A 293 20.74 -19.96 -15.36
C PRO A 293 21.92 -19.80 -16.32
N ALA A 294 23.06 -20.46 -16.07
CA ALA A 294 24.22 -20.43 -16.95
C ALA A 294 23.92 -20.99 -18.35
N GLU A 295 23.30 -22.17 -18.38
CA GLU A 295 22.88 -22.83 -19.62
C GLU A 295 21.84 -22.00 -20.38
N ASN A 296 20.87 -21.41 -19.66
CA ASN A 296 19.84 -20.58 -20.27
C ASN A 296 20.47 -19.33 -20.93
N MET A 297 21.32 -18.61 -20.20
CA MET A 297 22.00 -17.44 -20.74
C MET A 297 22.83 -17.76 -21.98
N ALA A 298 23.61 -18.84 -21.96
CA ALA A 298 24.45 -19.22 -23.09
C ALA A 298 23.65 -19.62 -24.33
N ASN A 299 22.45 -20.19 -24.14
CA ASN A 299 21.58 -20.61 -25.25
C ASN A 299 20.72 -19.48 -25.81
N GLN A 300 20.37 -18.47 -25.01
CA GLN A 300 19.37 -17.46 -25.37
C GLN A 300 19.94 -16.06 -25.58
N LEU A 301 21.18 -15.80 -25.14
CA LEU A 301 21.79 -14.48 -25.19
C LEU A 301 23.05 -14.46 -26.04
N SER A 302 23.27 -13.31 -26.65
CA SER A 302 24.40 -13.00 -27.52
C SER A 302 24.98 -11.63 -27.20
N LYS A 303 26.22 -11.37 -27.63
CA LYS A 303 26.87 -10.07 -27.46
C LYS A 303 25.96 -8.92 -27.91
N GLY A 304 25.78 -7.95 -27.02
CA GLY A 304 24.97 -6.75 -27.22
C GLY A 304 23.56 -6.83 -26.64
N ASP A 305 23.10 -8.01 -26.22
CA ASP A 305 21.79 -8.15 -25.58
C ASP A 305 21.73 -7.40 -24.25
N THR A 306 20.57 -6.79 -23.98
CA THR A 306 20.35 -6.02 -22.76
C THR A 306 19.65 -6.88 -21.72
N ILE A 307 20.29 -7.03 -20.55
CA ILE A 307 19.81 -7.85 -19.44
C ILE A 307 19.79 -7.06 -18.13
N ALA A 308 18.92 -7.48 -17.21
CA ALA A 308 18.97 -7.11 -15.82
C ALA A 308 19.41 -8.32 -14.98
N ILE A 309 20.33 -8.10 -14.04
CA ILE A 309 20.84 -9.13 -13.12
C ILE A 309 20.79 -8.64 -11.67
N GLU A 310 20.52 -9.58 -10.78
CA GLU A 310 20.81 -9.47 -9.35
C GLU A 310 22.05 -10.32 -9.06
N ALA A 311 22.97 -9.82 -8.24
CA ALA A 311 24.25 -10.46 -7.97
C ALA A 311 24.78 -10.11 -6.58
N ARG A 312 25.82 -10.82 -6.17
CA ARG A 312 26.69 -10.45 -5.05
C ARG A 312 28.11 -10.19 -5.55
N VAL A 313 28.84 -9.26 -4.93
CA VAL A 313 30.25 -9.04 -5.25
C VAL A 313 31.12 -10.07 -4.54
N GLN A 314 32.08 -10.65 -5.26
CA GLN A 314 33.07 -11.56 -4.71
C GLN A 314 34.45 -11.15 -5.19
N THR A 315 35.39 -11.00 -4.26
CA THR A 315 36.80 -10.80 -4.58
C THR A 315 37.54 -12.09 -4.28
N ARG A 316 38.29 -12.59 -5.27
CA ARG A 316 39.22 -13.72 -5.10
C ARG A 316 40.63 -13.29 -5.45
N SER A 317 41.62 -14.00 -4.93
CA SER A 317 43.01 -13.80 -5.30
C SER A 317 43.63 -15.09 -5.81
N TYR A 318 44.54 -14.99 -6.78
CA TYR A 318 45.39 -16.09 -7.21
C TYR A 318 46.81 -15.59 -7.44
N ASP A 319 47.80 -16.47 -7.36
CA ASP A 319 49.19 -16.12 -7.63
C ASP A 319 49.46 -16.13 -9.14
N GLY A 320 49.95 -15.01 -9.64
CA GLY A 320 50.35 -14.86 -11.03
C GLY A 320 51.61 -15.66 -11.35
N GLN A 321 51.86 -15.87 -12.64
CA GLN A 321 53.07 -16.59 -13.12
C GLN A 321 54.38 -15.90 -12.69
N ASP A 322 54.34 -14.62 -12.35
CA ASP A 322 55.46 -13.82 -11.84
C ASP A 322 55.57 -13.83 -10.31
N GLY A 323 54.77 -14.66 -9.61
CA GLY A 323 54.74 -14.77 -8.15
C GLY A 323 54.00 -13.64 -7.44
N LYS A 324 53.33 -12.73 -8.17
CA LYS A 324 52.53 -11.65 -7.56
C LYS A 324 51.09 -12.10 -7.35
N LYS A 325 50.53 -11.76 -6.20
CA LYS A 325 49.10 -11.98 -5.91
C LYS A 325 48.23 -11.03 -6.75
N VAL A 326 47.38 -11.61 -7.60
CA VAL A 326 46.40 -10.89 -8.42
C VAL A 326 45.03 -10.97 -7.76
N TYR A 327 44.36 -9.83 -7.58
CA TYR A 327 43.00 -9.77 -7.08
C TYR A 327 42.02 -9.59 -8.23
N VAL A 328 40.94 -10.37 -8.22
CA VAL A 328 39.85 -10.27 -9.20
C VAL A 328 38.56 -10.06 -8.45
N THR A 329 37.84 -9.00 -8.83
CA THR A 329 36.48 -8.74 -8.37
C THR A 329 35.50 -9.21 -9.45
N GLU A 330 34.59 -10.09 -9.06
CA GLU A 330 33.58 -10.71 -9.91
C GLU A 330 32.20 -10.54 -9.28
N PHE A 331 31.17 -10.55 -10.10
CA PHE A 331 29.78 -10.45 -9.67
C PHE A 331 29.09 -11.79 -9.92
N VAL A 332 28.75 -12.49 -8.85
CA VAL A 332 28.07 -13.79 -8.92
C VAL A 332 26.57 -13.54 -9.02
N VAL A 333 26.00 -13.87 -10.17
CA VAL A 333 24.57 -13.70 -10.47
C VAL A 333 23.73 -14.66 -9.64
N GLU A 334 22.69 -14.12 -9.01
CA GLU A 334 21.72 -14.87 -8.23
C GLU A 334 20.40 -15.00 -9.00
N GLY A 335 19.89 -16.22 -9.10
CA GLY A 335 18.64 -16.50 -9.84
C GLY A 335 18.77 -16.41 -11.37
N PHE A 336 17.64 -16.10 -12.03
CA PHE A 336 17.57 -15.97 -13.49
C PHE A 336 17.64 -14.49 -13.90
N PRO A 337 18.53 -14.10 -14.82
CA PRO A 337 18.52 -12.77 -15.42
C PRO A 337 17.20 -12.47 -16.13
N GLN A 338 16.80 -11.21 -16.12
CA GLN A 338 15.66 -10.73 -16.90
C GLN A 338 16.13 -10.19 -18.25
N PHE A 339 15.47 -10.61 -19.33
CA PHE A 339 15.81 -10.18 -20.69
C PHE A 339 15.00 -8.93 -21.04
N LEU A 340 15.69 -7.81 -21.29
CA LEU A 340 15.02 -6.54 -21.57
C LEU A 340 14.93 -6.26 -23.07
N LYS A 341 15.99 -6.58 -23.84
CA LYS A 341 16.01 -6.51 -25.30
C LYS A 341 16.98 -7.54 -25.86
N VAL A 342 16.45 -8.59 -26.50
CA VAL A 342 17.23 -9.51 -27.34
C VAL A 342 17.31 -8.89 -28.73
N LYS A 343 18.51 -8.75 -29.27
CA LYS A 343 18.71 -8.38 -30.68
C LYS A 343 18.07 -9.50 -31.50
N LYS A 344 16.87 -9.25 -32.05
CA LYS A 344 16.26 -10.19 -33.01
C LYS A 344 17.26 -10.38 -34.15
N TRP A 345 17.64 -11.64 -34.36
CA TRP A 345 18.28 -12.12 -35.57
C TRP A 345 17.39 -11.73 -36.76
N GLU A 346 17.75 -10.67 -37.48
CA GLU A 346 17.27 -10.44 -38.85
C GLU A 346 17.86 -11.57 -39.70
N ASN A 347 17.05 -12.59 -39.95
CA ASN A 347 17.46 -13.74 -40.75
C ASN A 347 17.46 -13.36 -42.22
N GLY A 348 18.63 -12.98 -42.71
CA GLY A 348 18.94 -12.95 -44.12
C GLY A 348 19.00 -14.37 -44.70
N ASN A 349 17.92 -14.73 -45.41
CA ASN A 349 17.89 -15.46 -46.67
C ASN A 349 17.97 -17.02 -46.70
N ASN A 350 16.83 -17.66 -47.03
CA ASN A 350 16.59 -18.39 -48.29
C ASN A 350 15.33 -19.30 -48.18
N ASN A 351 14.31 -19.14 -49.02
CA ASN A 351 14.22 -19.88 -50.30
C ASN A 351 12.92 -19.59 -51.11
N SER A 352 13.12 -19.34 -52.40
CA SER A 352 12.28 -19.70 -53.57
C SER A 352 11.08 -18.86 -54.05
N ASN A 353 11.30 -18.34 -55.28
CA ASN A 353 10.41 -18.22 -56.45
C ASN A 353 9.59 -16.94 -56.70
N ASN A 354 10.14 -16.12 -57.61
CA ASN A 354 9.67 -15.91 -59.00
C ASN A 354 9.59 -14.42 -59.35
N GLY A 355 10.38 -13.97 -60.34
CA GLY A 355 10.38 -12.57 -60.78
C GLY A 355 11.63 -12.14 -61.52
N ASN A 356 11.75 -12.64 -62.75
CA ASN A 356 12.53 -12.15 -63.89
C ASN A 356 12.90 -10.64 -63.83
N TYR A 357 14.17 -10.26 -64.03
CA TYR A 357 14.61 -9.15 -64.91
C TYR A 357 16.14 -9.06 -64.98
N GLN A 358 16.59 -8.60 -66.15
CA GLN A 358 17.88 -8.71 -66.80
C GLN A 358 19.05 -7.87 -66.22
N ASN A 359 20.24 -8.50 -66.26
CA ASN A 359 21.46 -8.06 -66.96
C ASN A 359 22.12 -6.72 -66.53
N GLN A 360 23.40 -6.77 -66.09
CA GLN A 360 24.58 -6.40 -66.92
C GLN A 360 25.77 -5.93 -66.03
N GLY A 361 26.99 -6.48 -66.27
CA GLY A 361 28.21 -5.65 -66.20
C GLY A 361 29.33 -5.92 -65.17
N GLN A 362 30.15 -6.95 -65.43
CA GLN A 362 31.64 -6.98 -65.42
C GLN A 362 32.51 -6.90 -64.12
N PRO A 363 33.74 -7.48 -64.14
CA PRO A 363 34.47 -7.98 -62.96
C PRO A 363 35.75 -7.19 -62.62
N TYR A 364 36.34 -7.39 -61.43
CA TYR A 364 37.75 -7.10 -61.18
C TYR A 364 38.41 -8.08 -60.19
N GLN A 365 39.64 -8.48 -60.54
CA GLN A 365 40.57 -9.39 -59.87
C GLN A 365 41.45 -8.69 -58.82
N ASN A 366 41.82 -9.45 -57.76
CA ASN A 366 43.12 -9.55 -57.04
C ASN A 366 43.81 -8.24 -56.57
N GLN A 367 44.42 -8.07 -55.39
CA GLN A 367 45.45 -8.89 -54.72
C GLN A 367 45.92 -8.09 -53.47
N GLY A 368 46.39 -8.72 -52.39
CA GLY A 368 47.29 -8.06 -51.42
C GLY A 368 47.08 -8.37 -49.93
N GLN A 369 47.86 -9.31 -49.40
CA GLN A 369 48.24 -9.42 -47.99
C GLN A 369 49.32 -8.36 -47.67
N PRO A 370 49.46 -7.88 -46.41
CA PRO A 370 50.37 -8.58 -45.49
C PRO A 370 50.05 -8.49 -43.97
N THR A 371 50.64 -9.48 -43.28
CA THR A 371 51.22 -9.49 -41.92
C THR A 371 50.36 -9.53 -40.66
N GLN A 372 50.66 -10.57 -39.88
CA GLN A 372 50.17 -10.99 -38.58
C GLN A 372 50.50 -9.99 -37.46
N ASN A 373 49.52 -9.74 -36.59
CA ASN A 373 49.74 -9.29 -35.22
C ASN A 373 49.16 -10.39 -34.33
N GLN A 374 50.03 -11.22 -33.75
CA GLN A 374 49.65 -12.32 -32.87
C GLN A 374 49.25 -11.77 -31.50
N ASP A 375 48.06 -12.18 -31.06
CA ASP A 375 47.52 -11.97 -29.72
C ASP A 375 48.32 -12.78 -28.69
N PRO A 376 48.89 -12.14 -27.64
CA PRO A 376 49.70 -12.79 -26.62
C PRO A 376 48.92 -13.74 -25.68
N PHE A 377 47.61 -13.91 -25.85
CA PHE A 377 46.79 -14.77 -25.01
C PHE A 377 46.42 -16.12 -25.62
N THR A 378 47.00 -16.49 -26.78
CA THR A 378 46.68 -17.74 -27.50
C THR A 378 47.27 -19.02 -26.89
N ASN A 379 47.96 -18.96 -25.73
CA ASN A 379 48.71 -20.11 -25.23
C ASN A 379 48.60 -20.38 -23.71
N ALA A 380 47.37 -20.36 -23.17
CA ALA A 380 47.10 -20.79 -21.78
C ALA A 380 46.10 -21.97 -21.72
N GLY A 381 46.21 -22.91 -22.66
CA GLY A 381 45.43 -24.16 -22.69
C GLY A 381 46.04 -25.32 -21.88
N GLN A 382 46.88 -25.03 -20.89
CA GLN A 382 47.40 -26.05 -19.96
C GLN A 382 46.44 -26.14 -18.75
N PRO A 383 45.98 -27.34 -18.37
CA PRO A 383 45.19 -27.51 -17.15
C PRO A 383 46.04 -27.09 -15.95
N ILE A 384 45.54 -26.13 -15.18
CA ILE A 384 46.09 -25.80 -13.88
C ILE A 384 45.61 -26.90 -12.94
N ASP A 385 46.55 -27.69 -12.43
CA ASP A 385 46.31 -28.73 -11.44
C ASP A 385 46.11 -28.04 -10.08
N ILE A 386 44.85 -27.90 -9.66
CA ILE A 386 44.49 -27.31 -8.37
C ILE A 386 44.24 -28.46 -7.41
N ASN A 387 45.07 -28.58 -6.37
CA ASN A 387 44.85 -29.55 -5.30
C ASN A 387 43.59 -29.19 -4.51
N ASP A 388 42.86 -30.23 -4.09
CA ASP A 388 41.56 -30.11 -3.40
C ASP A 388 41.63 -29.28 -2.09
N ASP A 389 42.81 -29.15 -1.47
CA ASP A 389 43.03 -28.37 -0.24
C ASP A 389 42.99 -26.84 -0.44
N GLU A 390 42.95 -26.33 -1.69
CA GLU A 390 42.85 -24.89 -2.01
C GLU A 390 41.42 -24.44 -2.43
N LEU A 391 40.43 -25.33 -2.39
CA LEU A 391 39.03 -25.00 -2.67
C LEU A 391 38.27 -24.68 -1.36
N PRO A 392 37.42 -23.62 -1.30
CA PRO A 392 36.85 -23.14 -0.05
C PRO A 392 35.60 -23.92 0.43
N PHE A 393 35.59 -25.25 0.28
CA PHE A 393 34.63 -26.14 0.96
C PHE A 393 35.29 -27.44 1.38
#